data_AF-A0A973ZB21-F1
#
_entry.id   AF-A0A973ZB21-F1
#
_cell.length_a   1.000
_cell.length_b   1.000
_cell.length_c   1.000
_cell.angle_alpha   90.00
_cell.angle_beta   90.00
_cell.angle_gamma   90.00
#
_symmetry.space_group_name_H-M   'P 1'
#
loop_
_entity.id
_entity.type
_entity.pdbx_description
1 polymer ?
#
loop_
_entity_poly.entity_id
_entity_poly.type
_entity_poly.pdbx_seq_one_letter_code
_entity_poly.pdbx_strand_id
1 'polypeptide(L)' 'MRSWLQDLLGEVFEAVQGFVLVVLWIGWWIGVPGLGAIVWSGGDTHIAVGFLAAWAVITALYFTVSRLIRRARRA' A
#
# COMPACT_ATOMS: atom_id res chain seq x y z
N MET A 1 -20.06 6.34 -26.36
CA MET A 1 -19.77 5.10 -25.60
C MET A 1 -18.32 5.01 -25.14
N ARG A 2 -17.30 5.25 -25.98
CA ARG A 2 -15.88 5.24 -25.55
C ARG A 2 -15.54 6.25 -24.44
N SER A 3 -16.08 7.47 -24.49
CA SER A 3 -15.81 8.52 -23.49
C SER A 3 -16.33 8.16 -22.10
N TRP A 4 -17.60 7.74 -21.99
CA TRP A 4 -18.20 7.34 -20.73
C TRP A 4 -17.44 6.18 -20.05
N LEU A 5 -16.95 5.22 -20.84
CA LEU A 5 -16.18 4.09 -20.33
C LEU A 5 -14.78 4.52 -19.85
N GLN A 6 -14.18 5.53 -20.47
CA GLN A 6 -12.91 6.12 -20.04
C GLN A 6 -13.05 6.93 -18.75
N ASP A 7 -14.13 7.71 -18.63
CA ASP A 7 -14.42 8.50 -17.42
C ASP A 7 -14.67 7.58 -16.21
N LEU A 8 -15.45 6.52 -16.40
CA LEU A 8 -15.75 5.53 -15.34
C LEU A 8 -14.51 4.72 -14.95
N LEU A 9 -13.64 4.38 -15.91
CA LEU A 9 -12.34 3.76 -15.61
C LEU A 9 -11.41 4.72 -14.85
N GLY A 10 -11.45 6.01 -15.18
CA GLY A 10 -10.70 7.05 -14.46
C GLY A 10 -11.13 7.16 -13.00
N GLU A 11 -12.44 7.27 -12.75
CA GLU A 11 -12.99 7.36 -11.39
C GLU A 11 -12.74 6.09 -10.57
N VAL A 12 -12.94 4.90 -11.16
CA VAL A 12 -12.66 3.63 -10.48
C VAL A 12 -11.16 3.50 -10.19
N PHE A 13 -10.29 3.89 -11.12
CA PHE A 13 -8.85 3.86 -10.91
C PHE A 13 -8.44 4.82 -9.78
N GLU A 14 -9.01 6.01 -9.73
CA GLU A 14 -8.73 7.01 -8.70
C GLU A 14 -9.24 6.56 -7.32
N ALA A 15 -10.41 5.94 -7.26
CA ALA A 15 -10.98 5.36 -6.04
C ALA A 15 -10.16 4.17 -5.52
N VAL A 16 -9.76 3.23 -6.41
CA VAL A 16 -8.91 2.09 -6.06
C VAL A 16 -7.54 2.58 -5.60
N GLN A 17 -6.96 3.57 -6.27
CA GLN A 17 -5.72 4.19 -5.86
C GLN A 17 -5.84 4.84 -4.48
N GLY A 18 -6.88 5.65 -4.24
CA GLY A 18 -7.11 6.31 -2.97
C GLY A 18 -7.24 5.30 -1.83
N PHE A 19 -8.03 4.23 -2.05
CA PHE A 19 -8.19 3.14 -1.12
C PHE A 19 -6.86 2.43 -0.82
N VAL A 20 -6.09 2.08 -1.85
CA VAL A 20 -4.77 1.46 -1.69
C VAL A 20 -3.85 2.37 -0.88
N LEU A 21 -3.76 3.67 -1.17
CA LEU A 21 -2.93 4.60 -0.41
C LEU A 21 -3.34 4.70 1.06
N VAL A 22 -4.65 4.73 1.35
CA VAL A 22 -5.17 4.76 2.73
C VAL A 22 -4.84 3.47 3.47
N VAL A 23 -5.08 2.31 2.86
CA VAL A 23 -4.73 1.00 3.45
C VAL A 23 -3.23 0.92 3.74
N LEU A 24 -2.40 1.39 2.82
CA LEU A 24 -0.95 1.40 2.98
C LEU A 24 -0.49 2.39 4.07
N TRP A 25 -1.17 3.53 4.22
CA TRP A 25 -0.87 4.50 5.27
C TRP A 25 -1.29 4.01 6.66
N ILE A 26 -2.48 3.39 6.77
CA ILE A 26 -2.94 2.77 8.02
C ILE A 26 -2.04 1.59 8.37
N GLY A 27 -1.71 0.76 7.37
CA GLY A 27 -0.67 -0.25 7.46
C GLY A 27 0.59 0.36 8.04
N TRP A 28 1.09 1.45 7.43
CA TRP A 28 2.30 2.19 7.85
C TRP A 28 2.33 2.57 9.34
N TRP A 29 1.19 2.91 9.90
CA TRP A 29 1.07 3.25 11.32
C TRP A 29 0.89 2.04 12.24
N ILE A 30 0.32 0.94 11.78
CA ILE A 30 0.15 -0.28 12.59
C ILE A 30 1.44 -1.11 12.59
N GLY A 31 2.23 -1.00 11.54
CA GLY A 31 3.50 -1.71 11.40
C GLY A 31 4.51 -1.43 12.49
N VAL A 32 4.79 -0.14 12.64
CA VAL A 32 5.86 0.35 13.50
C VAL A 32 5.60 0.01 14.98
N PRO A 33 4.38 0.19 15.53
CA PRO A 33 4.01 -0.29 16.85
C PRO A 33 4.00 -1.81 16.96
N GLY A 34 3.52 -2.52 15.94
CA GLY A 34 3.51 -4.00 15.93
C GLY A 34 4.91 -4.59 16.00
N LEU A 35 5.85 -4.09 15.19
CA LEU A 35 7.26 -4.46 15.24
C LEU A 35 7.90 -4.07 16.57
N GLY A 36 7.61 -2.85 17.06
CA GLY A 36 8.08 -2.39 18.36
C GLY A 36 7.63 -3.33 19.48
N ALA A 37 6.36 -3.76 19.48
CA ALA A 37 5.82 -4.68 20.47
C ALA A 37 6.43 -6.09 20.36
N ILE A 38 6.64 -6.62 19.15
CA ILE A 38 7.25 -7.95 18.96
C ILE A 38 8.72 -7.93 19.41
N VAL A 39 9.50 -6.94 18.98
CA VAL A 39 10.93 -6.81 19.32
C VAL A 39 11.12 -6.56 20.82
N TRP A 40 10.28 -5.75 21.45
CA TRP A 40 10.41 -5.41 22.87
C TRP A 40 9.87 -6.50 23.82
N SER A 41 8.97 -7.37 23.36
CA SER A 41 8.39 -8.45 24.18
C SER A 41 9.20 -9.75 24.18
N GLY A 42 10.37 -9.79 23.51
CA GLY A 42 11.09 -11.05 23.28
C GLY A 42 10.34 -11.99 22.32
N GLY A 43 9.51 -11.41 21.45
CA GLY A 43 8.59 -12.13 20.58
C GLY A 43 9.30 -13.00 19.54
N ASP A 44 8.63 -14.09 19.18
CA ASP A 44 9.10 -15.11 18.23
C ASP A 44 9.57 -14.47 16.90
N THR A 45 10.83 -14.71 16.56
CA THR A 45 11.51 -14.17 15.38
C THR A 45 10.75 -14.43 14.08
N HIS A 46 10.02 -15.54 14.00
CA HIS A 46 9.22 -15.88 12.82
C HIS A 46 8.08 -14.88 12.58
N ILE A 47 7.45 -14.41 13.65
CA ILE A 47 6.37 -13.42 13.58
C ILE A 47 6.94 -12.06 13.18
N ALA A 48 8.10 -11.68 13.73
CA ALA A 48 8.79 -10.44 13.35
C ALA A 48 9.15 -10.42 11.85
N VAL A 49 9.70 -11.52 11.34
CA VAL A 49 10.08 -11.63 9.92
C VAL A 49 8.85 -11.63 9.01
N GLY A 50 7.79 -12.36 9.37
CA GLY A 50 6.54 -12.37 8.60
C GLY A 50 5.91 -10.97 8.52
N PHE A 51 6.01 -10.23 9.62
CA PHE A 51 5.54 -8.85 9.68
C PHE A 51 6.39 -7.90 8.82
N LEU A 52 7.72 -8.00 8.87
CA LEU A 52 8.62 -7.25 7.99
C LEU A 52 8.39 -7.58 6.51
N ALA A 53 8.10 -8.84 6.18
CA ALA A 53 7.77 -9.24 4.82
C ALA A 53 6.44 -8.61 4.35
N ALA A 54 5.39 -8.66 5.17
CA ALA A 54 4.13 -7.98 4.88
C ALA A 54 4.34 -6.46 4.71
N TRP A 55 5.22 -5.88 5.52
CA TRP A 55 5.60 -4.47 5.42
C TRP A 55 6.27 -4.12 4.11
N ALA A 56 7.24 -4.93 3.70
CA ALA A 56 7.97 -4.73 2.46
C ALA A 56 7.02 -4.84 1.26
N VAL A 57 6.06 -5.78 1.29
CA VAL A 57 5.04 -5.94 0.23
C VAL A 57 4.14 -4.71 0.14
N ILE A 58 3.61 -4.24 1.27
CA ILE A 58 2.81 -3.01 1.38
C ILE A 58 3.60 -1.83 0.79
N THR A 59 4.85 -1.66 1.20
CA THR A 59 5.71 -0.56 0.73
C THR A 59 6.01 -0.67 -0.78
N ALA A 60 6.29 -1.87 -1.27
CA ALA A 60 6.52 -2.11 -2.70
C ALA A 60 5.26 -1.80 -3.53
N LEU A 61 4.08 -2.19 -3.05
CA LEU A 61 2.81 -1.86 -3.69
C LEU A 61 2.58 -0.34 -3.71
N TYR A 62 2.84 0.35 -2.60
CA TYR A 62 2.76 1.82 -2.52
C TYR A 62 3.59 2.49 -3.63
N PHE A 63 4.87 2.11 -3.74
CA PHE A 63 5.77 2.71 -4.70
C PHE A 63 5.43 2.33 -6.13
N THR A 64 5.00 1.09 -6.36
CA THR A 64 4.62 0.60 -7.70
C THR A 64 3.39 1.35 -8.20
N VAL A 65 2.36 1.46 -7.36
CA VAL A 65 1.14 2.22 -7.67
C VAL A 65 1.48 3.69 -7.87
N SER A 66 2.20 4.30 -6.93
CA SER A 66 2.67 5.70 -7.05
C SER A 66 3.44 5.97 -8.34
N ARG A 67 4.27 5.02 -8.78
CA ARG A 67 5.04 5.11 -10.02
C ARG A 67 4.16 4.98 -11.27
N LEU A 68 3.20 4.06 -11.26
CA LEU A 68 2.21 3.90 -12.33
C LEU A 68 1.43 5.20 -12.54
N ILE A 69 0.98 5.82 -11.45
CA ILE A 69 0.20 7.06 -11.49
C ILE A 69 1.05 8.23 -12.00
N ARG A 70 2.31 8.33 -11.53
CA ARG A 70 3.24 9.35 -12.05
C ARG A 70 3.53 9.15 -13.53
N ARG A 71 3.56 7.90 -14.02
CA ARG A 71 3.71 7.61 -15.46
C ARG A 71 2.46 7.99 -16.24
N ALA A 72 1.28 7.60 -15.76
CA ALA A 72 0.00 7.92 -16.39
C ALA A 72 -0.25 9.44 -16.47
N ARG A 73 0.24 10.23 -15.50
CA ARG A 73 0.15 11.70 -15.52
C ARG A 73 1.17 12.40 -16.42
N ARG A 74 2.23 11.71 -16.86
CA ARG A 74 3.28 12.27 -17.72
C ARG A 74 3.16 11.87 -19.19
N ALA A 75 2.33 10.86 -19.49
CA ALA A 75 1.99 10.42 -20.84
C ALA A 75 0.73 11.15 -21.30
#